data_AF-A0A7C5NZV8-F1
#
_entry.id   AF-A0A7C5NZV8-F1
#
_cell.length_a   1.000
_cell.length_b   1.000
_cell.length_c   1.000
_cell.angle_alpha   90.00
_cell.angle_beta   90.00
_cell.angle_gamma   90.00
#
_symmetry.space_group_name_H-M   'P 1'
#
loop_
_entity.id
_entity.type
_entity.pdbx_description
1 polymer ?
#
loop_
_entity_poly.entity_id
_entity_poly.type
_entity_poly.pdbx_seq_one_letter_code
_entity_poly.pdbx_strand_id
1 'polypeptide(L)'
;MNTRWITGQAACLLAASLLLMPGLSWAEEGWGTNYDQALAEAKKTGKVVIADFTGSDCCKWCKKLKKEVFDTPEFKKWAADNAILLELDYPSKLVLPKELKAQNERLQKKYGITGFPTILIFNAAGEVIGKTGYLQGGPVAWINNAKNLMTAPKESKASIPKDIPDGLLNMIRKAGRFDRLLLITVSEGSEQGIKVTSALKEDKKLSEIWAGCITAVHVDASSFNRDTEAFWALQSHMELAEDTAIALIDVSEGKCLYKASVGETHEKMVTGIASVIPEEKEYKGQWLEDAEKAKWLARKLNRPILANFTGSDWCGWCKKLKNEVFGMPTFRQWAAENVVLLELDSPRKKA
;
A
#
# COMPACT_ATOMS: atom_id res chain seq x y z
N MET A 1 52.34 14.21 76.47
CA MET A 1 52.77 15.39 75.71
C MET A 1 52.70 15.07 74.23
N ASN A 2 51.94 15.87 73.50
CA ASN A 2 52.05 16.22 72.08
C ASN A 2 52.15 15.16 70.96
N THR A 3 51.08 15.17 70.14
CA THR A 3 51.06 15.24 68.65
C THR A 3 51.65 14.05 67.87
N ARG A 4 51.05 13.51 66.81
CA ARG A 4 50.38 14.16 65.68
C ARG A 4 49.77 13.06 64.77
N TRP A 5 48.63 13.37 64.16
CA TRP A 5 47.97 12.86 62.93
C TRP A 5 48.85 12.02 61.96
N ILE A 6 48.36 11.02 61.21
CA ILE A 6 47.52 11.15 60.00
C ILE A 6 47.11 9.74 59.48
N THR A 7 45.80 9.60 59.18
CA THR A 7 45.07 8.74 58.22
C THR A 7 45.61 7.39 57.72
N GLY A 8 44.73 6.37 57.78
CA GLY A 8 44.74 5.20 56.90
C GLY A 8 43.34 4.62 56.75
N GLN A 9 42.53 5.17 55.83
CA GLN A 9 41.27 4.52 55.41
C GLN A 9 41.54 3.71 54.14
N ALA A 10 41.34 2.41 54.23
CA ALA A 10 41.36 1.50 53.10
C ALA A 10 40.13 1.77 52.21
N ALA A 11 40.37 2.28 51.01
CA ALA A 11 39.37 2.42 49.97
C ALA A 11 39.25 1.09 49.20
N CYS A 12 38.18 0.34 49.45
CA CYS A 12 37.72 -0.72 48.55
C CYS A 12 37.12 -0.06 47.30
N LEU A 13 37.90 0.01 46.22
CA LEU A 13 37.43 0.43 44.90
C LEU A 13 36.63 -0.72 44.26
N LEU A 14 35.30 -0.61 44.27
CA LEU A 14 34.43 -1.31 43.32
C LEU A 14 34.59 -0.64 41.96
N ALA A 15 35.52 -1.15 41.15
CA ALA A 15 35.61 -0.78 39.74
C ALA A 15 34.42 -1.41 38.99
N ALA A 16 33.34 -0.64 38.83
CA ALA A 16 32.32 -0.94 37.83
C ALA A 16 32.95 -0.78 36.44
N SER A 17 33.44 -1.89 35.88
CA SER A 17 33.89 -1.95 34.50
C SER A 17 32.68 -1.75 33.59
N LEU A 18 32.47 -0.49 33.16
CA LEU A 18 31.62 -0.17 32.03
C LEU A 18 32.25 -0.85 30.80
N LEU A 19 31.76 -2.05 30.48
CA LEU A 19 31.97 -2.66 29.17
C LEU A 19 31.28 -1.73 28.16
N LEU A 20 32.05 -0.78 27.61
CA LEU A 20 31.69 -0.14 26.34
C LEU A 20 31.62 -1.27 25.32
N MET A 21 30.41 -1.79 25.08
CA MET A 21 30.16 -2.54 23.87
C MET A 21 30.47 -1.60 22.70
N PRO A 22 31.34 -1.99 21.76
CA PRO A 22 31.51 -1.21 20.55
C PRO A 22 30.16 -1.25 19.83
N GLY A 23 29.42 -0.15 19.91
CA GLY A 23 28.33 0.09 18.99
C GLY A 23 28.97 0.09 17.62
N LEU A 24 28.78 -1.00 16.86
CA LEU A 24 29.16 -1.04 15.47
C LEU A 24 28.44 0.14 14.81
N SER A 25 29.22 1.16 14.49
CA SER A 25 28.79 2.26 13.65
C SER A 25 28.28 1.65 12.34
N TRP A 26 27.03 1.90 12.03
CA TRP A 26 26.50 1.76 10.68
C TRP A 26 27.53 2.38 9.72
N ALA A 27 28.03 1.56 8.79
CA ALA A 27 29.24 1.73 7.96
C ALA A 27 29.70 3.17 7.67
N GLU A 28 31.02 3.40 7.61
CA GLU A 28 31.63 4.71 7.34
C GLU A 28 31.18 5.40 6.03
N GLU A 29 30.57 4.65 5.10
CA GLU A 29 30.02 5.16 3.83
C GLU A 29 28.48 5.29 3.81
N GLY A 30 27.80 4.97 4.92
CA GLY A 30 26.35 5.09 5.08
C GLY A 30 25.52 3.90 4.57
N TRP A 31 26.14 2.90 3.92
CA TRP A 31 25.47 1.68 3.42
C TRP A 31 25.84 0.44 4.24
N GLY A 32 24.85 -0.22 4.83
CA GLY A 32 25.02 -1.53 5.47
C GLY A 32 24.92 -2.68 4.47
N THR A 33 25.33 -3.89 4.84
CA THR A 33 25.24 -5.10 3.99
C THR A 33 24.42 -6.23 4.63
N ASN A 34 24.11 -6.13 5.92
CA ASN A 34 23.33 -7.12 6.64
C ASN A 34 21.84 -6.75 6.62
N TYR A 35 21.02 -7.63 6.05
CA TYR A 35 19.59 -7.38 5.86
C TYR A 35 18.82 -7.34 7.18
N ASP A 36 19.10 -8.28 8.09
CA ASP A 36 18.39 -8.37 9.36
C ASP A 36 18.73 -7.20 10.27
N GLN A 37 19.99 -6.74 10.26
CA GLN A 37 20.41 -5.53 10.96
C GLN A 37 19.72 -4.29 10.39
N ALA A 38 19.56 -4.19 9.07
CA ALA A 38 18.85 -3.07 8.44
C ALA A 38 17.40 -2.99 8.83
N LEU A 39 16.70 -4.13 8.88
CA LEU A 39 15.33 -4.17 9.37
C LEU A 39 15.24 -3.85 10.87
N ALA A 40 16.18 -4.34 11.68
CA ALA A 40 16.21 -4.05 13.11
C ALA A 40 16.41 -2.54 13.38
N GLU A 41 17.32 -1.89 12.65
CA GLU A 41 17.55 -0.45 12.79
C GLU A 41 16.38 0.37 12.24
N ALA A 42 15.77 -0.04 11.13
CA ALA A 42 14.55 0.57 10.61
C ALA A 42 13.40 0.51 11.63
N LYS A 43 13.23 -0.64 12.29
CA LYS A 43 12.23 -0.81 13.35
C LYS A 43 12.51 0.07 14.57
N LYS A 44 13.78 0.24 14.94
CA LYS A 44 14.21 1.09 16.07
C LYS A 44 14.03 2.59 15.78
N THR A 45 14.33 3.01 14.56
CA THR A 45 14.36 4.43 14.18
C THR A 45 13.06 4.91 13.53
N GLY A 46 12.19 3.99 13.11
CA GLY A 46 10.99 4.29 12.32
C GLY A 46 11.27 4.67 10.86
N LYS A 47 12.53 4.63 10.43
CA LYS A 47 12.94 4.91 9.05
C LYS A 47 12.63 3.74 8.12
N VAL A 48 12.51 4.01 6.83
CA VAL A 48 12.42 2.96 5.80
C VAL A 48 13.79 2.37 5.50
N VAL A 49 13.84 1.16 4.93
CA VAL A 49 15.08 0.62 4.34
C VAL A 49 15.06 0.83 2.83
N ILE A 50 16.10 1.43 2.28
CA ILE A 50 16.36 1.43 0.83
C ILE A 50 17.39 0.34 0.56
N ALA A 51 16.95 -0.76 -0.06
CA ALA A 51 17.84 -1.86 -0.44
C ALA A 51 18.19 -1.78 -1.93
N ASP A 52 19.47 -1.60 -2.23
CA ASP A 52 20.01 -1.61 -3.59
C ASP A 52 20.50 -3.01 -3.96
N PHE A 53 19.74 -3.71 -4.81
CA PHE A 53 20.18 -4.93 -5.46
C PHE A 53 21.04 -4.54 -6.67
N THR A 54 22.34 -4.78 -6.56
CA THR A 54 23.34 -4.17 -7.43
C THR A 54 24.39 -5.17 -7.92
N GLY A 55 25.10 -4.80 -8.98
CA GLY A 55 26.24 -5.56 -9.50
C GLY A 55 27.45 -4.66 -9.60
N SER A 56 28.18 -4.51 -8.50
CA SER A 56 29.20 -3.47 -8.31
C SER A 56 30.31 -3.47 -9.37
N ASP A 57 30.66 -4.64 -9.93
CA ASP A 57 31.74 -4.77 -10.90
C ASP A 57 31.29 -4.97 -12.36
N CYS A 58 30.09 -5.51 -12.58
CA CYS A 58 29.61 -5.94 -13.90
C CYS A 58 28.47 -5.08 -14.48
N CYS A 59 27.77 -4.30 -13.66
CA CYS A 59 26.57 -3.56 -14.06
C CYS A 59 26.85 -2.08 -14.32
N LYS A 60 26.84 -1.67 -15.59
CA LYS A 60 27.07 -0.26 -16.00
C LYS A 60 26.01 0.70 -15.43
N TRP A 61 24.74 0.29 -15.44
CA TRP A 61 23.64 1.11 -14.94
C TRP A 61 23.66 1.27 -13.41
N CYS A 62 24.16 0.26 -12.70
CA CYS A 62 24.35 0.29 -11.26
C CYS A 62 25.44 1.30 -10.87
N LYS A 63 26.61 1.23 -11.53
CA LYS A 63 27.68 2.23 -11.36
C LYS A 63 27.21 3.65 -11.69
N LYS A 64 26.37 3.77 -12.74
CA LYS A 64 25.79 5.05 -13.13
C LYS A 64 24.85 5.60 -12.08
N LEU A 65 23.94 4.77 -11.54
CA LEU A 65 23.03 5.16 -10.46
C LEU A 65 23.80 5.60 -9.21
N LYS A 66 24.79 4.81 -8.79
CA LYS A 66 25.62 5.13 -7.62
C LYS A 66 26.29 6.50 -7.79
N LYS A 67 26.92 6.74 -8.94
CA LYS A 67 27.61 8.01 -9.23
C LYS A 67 26.66 9.21 -9.38
N GLU A 68 25.56 9.06 -10.10
CA GLU A 68 24.65 10.18 -10.41
C GLU A 68 23.66 10.49 -9.29
N VAL A 69 23.48 9.56 -8.35
CA VAL A 69 22.48 9.68 -7.26
C VAL A 69 23.12 9.39 -5.91
N PHE A 70 23.52 8.15 -5.63
CA PHE A 70 23.84 7.75 -4.25
C PHE A 70 25.10 8.40 -3.67
N ASP A 71 26.08 8.71 -4.51
CA ASP A 71 27.33 9.35 -4.10
C ASP A 71 27.20 10.87 -3.91
N THR A 72 26.08 11.45 -4.36
CA THR A 72 25.84 12.90 -4.32
C THR A 72 25.57 13.41 -2.90
N PRO A 73 26.02 14.62 -2.53
CA PRO A 73 25.72 15.22 -1.23
C PRO A 73 24.21 15.35 -0.97
N GLU A 74 23.42 15.64 -2.00
CA GLU A 74 21.97 15.81 -1.93
C GLU A 74 21.29 14.52 -1.47
N PHE A 75 21.65 13.37 -2.07
CA PHE A 75 21.12 12.08 -1.66
C PHE A 75 21.57 11.70 -0.25
N LYS A 76 22.87 11.85 0.06
CA LYS A 76 23.42 11.50 1.38
C LYS A 76 22.73 12.27 2.50
N LYS A 77 22.53 13.59 2.31
CA LYS A 77 21.81 14.43 3.27
C LYS A 77 20.36 13.96 3.46
N TRP A 78 19.64 13.71 2.36
CA TRP A 78 18.26 13.25 2.46
C TRP A 78 18.15 11.85 3.09
N ALA A 79 19.02 10.91 2.71
CA ALA A 79 19.02 9.55 3.23
C ALA A 79 19.30 9.52 4.73
N ALA A 80 20.23 10.34 5.23
CA ALA A 80 20.55 10.43 6.65
C ALA A 80 19.31 10.69 7.52
N ASP A 81 18.37 11.51 7.05
CA ASP A 81 17.15 11.84 7.78
C ASP A 81 16.01 10.83 7.55
N ASN A 82 15.99 10.15 6.40
CA ASN A 82 14.78 9.44 5.93
C ASN A 82 14.92 7.92 5.83
N ALA A 83 16.14 7.38 5.67
CA ALA A 83 16.32 5.99 5.28
C ALA A 83 17.53 5.30 5.94
N ILE A 84 17.39 4.00 6.11
CA ILE A 84 18.47 3.06 6.37
C ILE A 84 18.90 2.49 5.02
N LEU A 85 20.17 2.62 4.65
CA LEU A 85 20.66 2.18 3.34
C LEU A 85 21.27 0.78 3.43
N LEU A 86 20.86 -0.11 2.53
CA LEU A 86 21.30 -1.50 2.48
C LEU A 86 21.79 -1.85 1.07
N GLU A 87 23.05 -2.27 0.93
CA GLU A 87 23.64 -2.73 -0.32
C GLU A 87 23.59 -4.27 -0.37
N LEU A 88 22.96 -4.80 -1.43
CA LEU A 88 22.88 -6.23 -1.72
C LEU A 88 23.59 -6.47 -3.05
N ASP A 89 24.91 -6.69 -2.97
CA ASP A 89 25.77 -6.81 -4.14
C ASP A 89 25.81 -8.24 -4.70
N TYR A 90 25.85 -8.34 -6.03
CA TYR A 90 25.95 -9.56 -6.84
C TYR A 90 27.11 -9.42 -7.85
N PRO A 91 28.37 -9.38 -7.36
CA PRO A 91 29.53 -9.17 -8.21
C PRO A 91 29.84 -10.40 -9.05
N SER A 92 30.49 -10.18 -10.20
CA SER A 92 30.95 -11.25 -11.11
C SER A 92 32.39 -11.70 -10.85
N LYS A 93 33.24 -10.79 -10.36
CA LYS A 93 34.68 -11.03 -10.11
C LYS A 93 35.03 -10.90 -8.63
N LEU A 94 34.35 -10.02 -7.89
CA LEU A 94 34.60 -9.88 -6.45
C LEU A 94 34.05 -11.08 -5.68
N VAL A 95 34.78 -11.48 -4.64
CA VAL A 95 34.41 -12.60 -3.77
C VAL A 95 33.81 -12.05 -2.48
N LEU A 96 32.52 -12.29 -2.27
CA LEU A 96 31.84 -11.98 -1.02
C LEU A 96 32.07 -13.09 0.02
N PRO A 97 32.06 -12.76 1.33
CA PRO A 97 31.98 -13.76 2.39
C PRO A 97 30.81 -14.73 2.16
N LYS A 98 31.00 -16.00 2.51
CA LYS A 98 30.05 -17.08 2.19
C LYS A 98 28.66 -16.80 2.74
N GLU A 99 28.59 -16.26 3.95
CA GLU A 99 27.37 -15.94 4.66
C GLU A 99 26.62 -14.79 3.98
N LEU A 100 27.36 -13.75 3.56
CA LEU A 100 26.79 -12.60 2.86
C LEU A 100 26.29 -12.99 1.46
N LYS A 101 27.06 -13.82 0.75
CA LYS A 101 26.64 -14.37 -0.55
C LYS A 101 25.35 -15.18 -0.42
N ALA A 102 25.28 -16.08 0.57
CA ALA A 102 24.09 -16.89 0.82
C ALA A 102 22.87 -16.05 1.22
N GLN A 103 23.06 -14.98 2.00
CA GLN A 103 22.03 -13.99 2.29
C GLN A 103 21.52 -13.35 0.99
N ASN A 104 22.42 -12.82 0.17
CA ASN A 104 22.05 -12.09 -1.04
C ASN A 104 21.32 -13.01 -2.03
N GLU A 105 21.80 -14.24 -2.25
CA GLU A 105 21.13 -15.21 -3.12
C GLU A 105 19.72 -15.58 -2.61
N ARG A 106 19.54 -15.74 -1.29
CA ARG A 106 18.22 -15.99 -0.69
C ARG A 106 17.27 -14.81 -0.92
N LEU A 107 17.75 -13.58 -0.72
CA LEU A 107 16.95 -12.37 -0.90
C LEU A 107 16.59 -12.15 -2.38
N GLN A 108 17.52 -12.43 -3.30
CA GLN A 108 17.28 -12.36 -4.74
C GLN A 108 16.09 -13.24 -5.15
N LYS A 109 16.10 -14.50 -4.67
CA LYS A 109 15.02 -15.47 -4.92
C LYS A 109 13.72 -15.05 -4.25
N LYS A 110 13.77 -14.67 -2.97
CA LYS A 110 12.60 -14.25 -2.18
C LYS A 110 11.84 -13.11 -2.84
N TYR A 111 12.55 -12.14 -3.42
CA TYR A 111 11.95 -10.95 -4.02
C TYR A 111 11.87 -10.99 -5.55
N GLY A 112 12.20 -12.12 -6.18
CA GLY A 112 12.10 -12.29 -7.64
C GLY A 112 12.94 -11.29 -8.43
N ILE A 113 14.16 -11.01 -7.99
CA ILE A 113 15.04 -10.00 -8.61
C ILE A 113 15.75 -10.60 -9.81
N THR A 114 15.34 -10.16 -11.01
CA THR A 114 15.86 -10.68 -12.29
C THR A 114 16.82 -9.72 -13.00
N GLY A 115 17.00 -8.50 -12.51
CA GLY A 115 17.86 -7.49 -13.13
C GLY A 115 18.33 -6.41 -12.16
N PHE A 116 19.41 -5.72 -12.55
CA PHE A 116 20.08 -4.71 -11.74
C PHE A 116 20.25 -3.39 -12.53
N PRO A 117 20.19 -2.21 -11.87
CA PRO A 117 19.90 -2.03 -10.45
C PRO A 117 18.40 -2.18 -10.16
N THR A 118 18.06 -2.92 -9.10
CA THR A 118 16.69 -2.95 -8.56
C THR A 118 16.71 -2.44 -7.14
N ILE A 119 15.89 -1.44 -6.84
CA ILE A 119 15.79 -0.85 -5.51
C ILE A 119 14.46 -1.24 -4.91
N LEU A 120 14.49 -1.84 -3.74
CA LEU A 120 13.31 -2.09 -2.93
C LEU A 120 13.29 -1.16 -1.72
N ILE A 121 12.13 -0.59 -1.44
CA ILE A 121 11.91 0.23 -0.25
C ILE A 121 11.07 -0.59 0.73
N PHE A 122 11.58 -0.82 1.93
CA PHE A 122 10.89 -1.53 3.00
C PHE A 122 10.42 -0.56 4.08
N ASN A 123 9.23 -0.77 4.63
CA ASN A 123 8.80 -0.07 5.83
C ASN A 123 9.49 -0.64 7.09
N ALA A 124 9.26 0.00 8.24
CA ALA A 124 9.80 -0.44 9.54
C ALA A 124 9.30 -1.83 9.99
N ALA A 125 8.24 -2.37 9.37
CA ALA A 125 7.74 -3.73 9.58
C ALA A 125 8.41 -4.77 8.66
N GLY A 126 9.27 -4.34 7.73
CA GLY A 126 9.96 -5.21 6.77
C GLY A 126 9.12 -5.58 5.54
N GLU A 127 8.00 -4.88 5.30
CA GLU A 127 7.18 -5.06 4.11
C GLU A 127 7.71 -4.18 2.96
N VAL A 128 7.69 -4.69 1.73
CA VAL A 128 8.03 -3.90 0.54
C VAL A 128 6.90 -2.90 0.27
N ILE A 129 7.22 -1.61 0.30
CA ILE A 129 6.29 -0.50 0.01
C ILE A 129 6.61 0.22 -1.31
N GLY A 130 7.77 -0.06 -1.91
CA GLY A 130 8.16 0.54 -3.18
C GLY A 130 9.19 -0.28 -3.93
N LYS A 131 9.18 -0.15 -5.26
CA LYS A 131 10.19 -0.71 -6.15
C LYS A 131 10.57 0.33 -7.20
N THR A 132 11.86 0.51 -7.42
CA THR A 132 12.39 1.41 -8.46
C THR A 132 13.74 0.90 -8.99
N GLY A 133 14.40 1.71 -9.81
CA GLY A 133 15.68 1.40 -10.45
C GLY A 133 16.46 2.68 -10.77
N TYR A 134 17.25 2.63 -11.84
CA TYR A 134 17.87 3.83 -12.38
C TYR A 134 16.82 4.76 -13.01
N LEU A 135 16.89 6.05 -12.67
CA LEU A 135 16.06 7.11 -13.23
C LEU A 135 16.96 8.25 -13.73
N GLN A 136 16.65 8.77 -14.92
CA GLN A 136 17.30 9.98 -15.41
C GLN A 136 16.79 11.21 -14.65
N GLY A 137 17.62 12.25 -14.55
CA GLY A 137 17.29 13.50 -13.85
C GLY A 137 18.04 13.73 -12.54
N GLY A 138 19.04 12.89 -12.24
CA GLY A 138 19.94 13.07 -11.10
C GLY A 138 19.27 12.83 -9.73
N PRO A 139 19.89 13.30 -8.64
CA PRO A 139 19.46 12.94 -7.29
C PRO A 139 18.09 13.52 -6.94
N VAL A 140 17.75 14.71 -7.42
CA VAL A 140 16.46 15.36 -7.14
C VAL A 140 15.28 14.55 -7.69
N ALA A 141 15.36 14.15 -8.97
CA ALA A 141 14.30 13.35 -9.59
C ALA A 141 14.16 11.99 -8.90
N TRP A 142 15.28 11.35 -8.59
CA TRP A 142 15.29 10.06 -7.91
C TRP A 142 14.71 10.14 -6.49
N ILE A 143 15.11 11.15 -5.70
CA ILE A 143 14.60 11.40 -4.34
C ILE A 143 13.09 11.67 -4.37
N ASN A 144 12.60 12.46 -5.31
CA ASN A 144 11.15 12.72 -5.43
C ASN A 144 10.37 11.44 -5.74
N ASN A 145 10.88 10.60 -6.64
CA ASN A 145 10.29 9.29 -6.89
C ASN A 145 10.31 8.42 -5.63
N ALA A 146 11.43 8.38 -4.89
CA ALA A 146 11.54 7.63 -3.64
C ALA A 146 10.55 8.12 -2.57
N LYS A 147 10.40 9.44 -2.38
CA LYS A 147 9.40 10.03 -1.48
C LYS A 147 7.97 9.64 -1.85
N ASN A 148 7.64 9.63 -3.14
CA ASN A 148 6.33 9.19 -3.61
C ASN A 148 6.08 7.71 -3.27
N LEU A 149 7.11 6.86 -3.40
CA LEU A 149 7.02 5.45 -3.04
C LEU A 149 6.98 5.22 -1.51
N MET A 150 7.64 6.07 -0.71
CA MET A 150 7.61 5.99 0.76
C MET A 150 6.28 6.44 1.35
N THR A 151 5.61 7.38 0.69
CA THR A 151 4.30 7.91 1.09
C THR A 151 3.15 7.18 0.41
N ALA A 152 3.44 6.25 -0.51
CA ALA A 152 2.42 5.43 -1.15
C ALA A 152 1.84 4.45 -0.13
N PRO A 153 0.56 4.61 0.28
CA PRO A 153 -0.14 3.52 0.92
C PRO A 153 -0.21 2.37 -0.10
N LYS A 154 -0.07 1.12 0.36
CA LYS A 154 -0.29 -0.10 -0.44
C LYS A 154 -1.42 0.15 -1.45
N GLU A 155 -1.12 -0.06 -2.73
CA GLU A 155 -2.03 -0.01 -3.88
C GLU A 155 -3.41 0.63 -3.70
N SER A 156 -3.62 1.70 -4.49
CA SER A 156 -4.82 2.54 -4.61
C SER A 156 -5.03 3.55 -3.49
N LYS A 157 -4.57 4.78 -3.71
CA LYS A 157 -5.52 5.88 -3.54
C LYS A 157 -6.62 5.59 -4.56
N ALA A 158 -7.74 5.02 -4.12
CA ALA A 158 -8.97 5.23 -4.85
C ALA A 158 -9.07 6.73 -5.09
N SER A 159 -9.38 7.14 -6.32
CA SER A 159 -9.87 8.48 -6.57
C SER A 159 -11.23 8.55 -5.88
N ILE A 160 -11.23 8.93 -4.61
CA ILE A 160 -12.44 9.31 -3.91
C ILE A 160 -13.07 10.42 -4.77
N PRO A 161 -14.31 10.25 -5.27
CA PRO A 161 -14.96 11.29 -6.06
C PRO A 161 -14.92 12.61 -5.29
N LYS A 162 -14.67 13.72 -5.98
CA LYS A 162 -14.52 15.04 -5.32
C LYS A 162 -15.76 15.47 -4.52
N ASP A 163 -16.91 14.90 -4.86
CA ASP A 163 -18.23 15.28 -4.35
C ASP A 163 -18.82 14.26 -3.36
N ILE A 164 -18.01 13.40 -2.73
CA ILE A 164 -18.57 12.51 -1.70
C ILE A 164 -18.89 13.27 -0.41
N PRO A 165 -19.95 12.88 0.33
CA PRO A 165 -20.24 13.47 1.63
C PRO A 165 -19.08 13.32 2.61
N ASP A 166 -18.78 14.36 3.40
CA ASP A 166 -17.71 14.36 4.41
C ASP A 166 -17.83 13.19 5.41
N GLY A 167 -19.07 12.81 5.73
CA GLY A 167 -19.37 11.65 6.55
C GLY A 167 -18.82 10.35 5.96
N LEU A 168 -19.01 10.14 4.65
CA LEU A 168 -18.48 8.98 3.94
C LEU A 168 -16.95 9.02 3.88
N LEU A 169 -16.37 10.20 3.65
CA LEU A 169 -14.92 10.39 3.61
C LEU A 169 -14.26 10.00 4.93
N ASN A 170 -14.89 10.33 6.06
CA ASN A 170 -14.40 9.93 7.38
C ASN A 170 -14.53 8.43 7.62
N MET A 171 -15.60 7.79 7.15
CA MET A 171 -15.72 6.32 7.24
C MET A 171 -14.65 5.60 6.41
N ILE A 172 -14.36 6.10 5.20
CA ILE A 172 -13.26 5.60 4.37
C ILE A 172 -11.92 5.74 5.10
N ARG A 173 -11.66 6.89 5.74
CA ARG A 173 -10.44 7.12 6.53
C ARG A 173 -10.34 6.15 7.71
N LYS A 174 -11.44 5.96 8.44
CA LYS A 174 -11.52 5.03 9.57
C LYS A 174 -11.23 3.58 9.16
N ALA A 175 -11.66 3.19 7.97
CA ALA A 175 -11.42 1.86 7.43
C ALA A 175 -9.92 1.55 7.22
N GLY A 176 -9.07 2.56 7.04
CA GLY A 176 -7.61 2.42 6.85
C GLY A 176 -7.19 1.75 5.52
N ARG A 177 -8.12 1.09 4.85
CA ARG A 177 -8.08 0.53 3.51
C ARG A 177 -9.46 0.74 2.90
N PHE A 178 -9.54 0.90 1.59
CA PHE A 178 -10.83 1.06 0.93
C PHE A 178 -10.90 0.20 -0.32
N ASP A 179 -11.83 -0.75 -0.32
CA ASP A 179 -12.33 -1.43 -1.50
C ASP A 179 -13.66 -0.77 -1.93
N ARG A 180 -14.06 -0.87 -3.21
CA ARG A 180 -15.24 -0.17 -3.78
C ARG A 180 -16.49 -0.18 -2.89
N LEU A 181 -16.75 -1.31 -2.22
CA LEU A 181 -17.87 -1.49 -1.31
C LEU A 181 -17.45 -1.26 0.14
N LEU A 182 -18.15 -0.36 0.82
CA LEU A 182 -18.01 -0.09 2.24
C LEU A 182 -19.25 -0.57 2.99
N LEU A 183 -19.10 -1.56 3.85
CA LEU A 183 -20.14 -1.99 4.77
C LEU A 183 -19.99 -1.22 6.09
N ILE A 184 -21.00 -0.45 6.46
CA ILE A 184 -21.07 0.24 7.74
C ILE A 184 -22.04 -0.52 8.63
N THR A 185 -21.58 -0.93 9.82
CA THR A 185 -22.44 -1.48 10.87
C THR A 185 -22.55 -0.50 12.02
N VAL A 186 -23.77 -0.30 12.52
CA VAL A 186 -24.09 0.64 13.58
C VAL A 186 -24.77 -0.10 14.71
N SER A 187 -24.26 0.08 15.93
CA SER A 187 -24.88 -0.48 17.13
C SER A 187 -24.54 0.36 18.35
N GLU A 188 -25.31 0.19 19.42
CA GLU A 188 -24.91 0.63 20.75
C GLU A 188 -23.84 -0.33 21.29
N GLY A 189 -22.63 0.16 21.47
CA GLY A 189 -21.49 -0.64 21.89
C GLY A 189 -20.84 -1.44 20.75
N SER A 190 -19.53 -1.60 20.83
CA SER A 190 -18.73 -2.18 19.75
C SER A 190 -18.92 -3.68 19.53
N GLU A 191 -19.31 -4.44 20.56
CA GLU A 191 -19.38 -5.90 20.45
C GLU A 191 -20.45 -6.38 19.46
N GLN A 192 -21.62 -5.74 19.46
CA GLN A 192 -22.75 -6.21 18.67
C GLN A 192 -22.50 -6.01 17.18
N GLY A 193 -22.03 -4.83 16.78
CA GLY A 193 -21.68 -4.53 15.39
C GLY A 193 -20.50 -5.37 14.89
N ILE A 194 -19.51 -5.66 15.74
CA ILE A 194 -18.41 -6.57 15.40
C ILE A 194 -18.94 -7.99 15.16
N LYS A 195 -19.82 -8.51 16.03
CA LYS A 195 -20.42 -9.85 15.88
C LYS A 195 -21.21 -9.96 14.57
N VAL A 196 -22.04 -8.97 14.24
CA VAL A 196 -22.79 -8.93 12.98
C VAL A 196 -21.86 -8.89 11.77
N THR A 197 -20.83 -8.04 11.82
CA THR A 197 -19.82 -7.94 10.75
C THR A 197 -19.11 -9.28 10.52
N SER A 198 -18.67 -9.95 11.59
CA SER A 198 -18.01 -11.25 11.52
C SER A 198 -18.95 -12.33 10.96
N ALA A 199 -20.20 -12.37 11.41
CA ALA A 199 -21.20 -13.32 10.91
C ALA A 199 -21.46 -13.15 9.41
N LEU A 200 -21.60 -11.92 8.91
CA LEU A 200 -21.75 -11.66 7.48
C LEU A 200 -20.50 -12.04 6.68
N LYS A 201 -19.32 -11.81 7.23
CA LYS A 201 -18.04 -12.15 6.59
C LYS A 201 -17.83 -13.66 6.45
N GLU A 202 -18.26 -14.43 7.44
CA GLU A 202 -18.10 -15.89 7.50
C GLU A 202 -19.22 -16.65 6.77
N ASP A 203 -20.30 -15.97 6.38
CA ASP A 203 -21.39 -16.58 5.63
C ASP A 203 -20.91 -17.14 4.28
N LYS A 204 -21.36 -18.34 3.91
CA LYS A 204 -20.94 -19.00 2.67
C LYS A 204 -21.24 -18.17 1.41
N LYS A 205 -22.36 -17.45 1.37
CA LYS A 205 -22.73 -16.63 0.20
C LYS A 205 -21.90 -15.36 0.10
N LEU A 206 -21.51 -14.78 1.23
CA LEU A 206 -20.81 -13.50 1.27
C LEU A 206 -19.29 -13.65 1.37
N SER A 207 -18.76 -14.73 1.94
CA SER A 207 -17.32 -14.94 2.14
C SER A 207 -16.51 -14.88 0.83
N GLU A 208 -17.03 -15.43 -0.26
CA GLU A 208 -16.44 -15.34 -1.61
C GLU A 208 -16.46 -13.92 -2.18
N ILE A 209 -17.43 -13.10 -1.75
CA ILE A 209 -17.56 -11.70 -2.18
C ILE A 209 -16.70 -10.80 -1.29
N TRP A 210 -16.61 -11.11 -0.01
CA TRP A 210 -15.96 -10.26 0.99
C TRP A 210 -14.47 -10.08 0.70
N ALA A 211 -13.79 -11.16 0.30
CA ALA A 211 -12.35 -11.15 0.05
C ALA A 211 -11.95 -10.13 -1.04
N GLY A 212 -11.44 -8.97 -0.60
CA GLY A 212 -10.90 -7.93 -1.48
C GLY A 212 -11.94 -7.09 -2.23
N CYS A 213 -13.23 -7.21 -1.90
CA CYS A 213 -14.29 -6.38 -2.48
C CYS A 213 -15.08 -5.56 -1.45
N ILE A 214 -15.21 -6.04 -0.21
CA ILE A 214 -15.92 -5.34 0.86
C ILE A 214 -14.94 -4.98 1.97
N THR A 215 -14.87 -3.69 2.28
CA THR A 215 -14.28 -3.21 3.52
C THR A 215 -15.40 -2.93 4.51
N ALA A 216 -15.23 -3.32 5.78
CA ALA A 216 -16.23 -3.08 6.81
C ALA A 216 -15.73 -2.11 7.89
N VAL A 217 -16.61 -1.22 8.32
CA VAL A 217 -16.39 -0.25 9.39
C VAL A 217 -17.54 -0.36 10.39
N HIS A 218 -17.18 -0.31 11.67
CA HIS A 218 -18.16 -0.25 12.74
C HIS A 218 -18.26 1.16 13.32
N VAL A 219 -19.48 1.62 13.56
CA VAL A 219 -19.81 2.88 14.24
C VAL A 219 -20.55 2.55 15.54
N ASP A 220 -19.95 2.93 16.66
CA ASP A 220 -20.60 2.85 17.97
C ASP A 220 -21.46 4.09 18.18
N ALA A 221 -22.78 3.93 18.08
CA ALA A 221 -23.76 5.02 18.20
C ALA A 221 -23.78 5.64 19.61
N SER A 222 -23.33 4.91 20.64
CA SER A 222 -23.33 5.37 22.03
C SER A 222 -22.12 6.25 22.40
N SER A 223 -21.11 6.28 21.53
CA SER A 223 -19.80 6.88 21.84
C SER A 223 -19.71 8.39 21.60
N PHE A 224 -20.73 9.00 20.96
CA PHE A 224 -20.84 10.44 20.65
C PHE A 224 -19.51 11.07 20.21
N ASN A 225 -18.82 10.46 19.25
CA ASN A 225 -17.52 10.90 18.77
C ASN A 225 -17.56 11.31 17.29
N ARG A 226 -16.41 11.69 16.73
CA ARG A 226 -16.28 12.10 15.32
C ARG A 226 -16.80 11.06 14.33
N ASP A 227 -16.76 9.78 14.66
CA ASP A 227 -17.27 8.72 13.79
C ASP A 227 -18.80 8.69 13.81
N THR A 228 -19.40 8.91 14.98
CA THR A 228 -20.85 9.03 15.16
C THR A 228 -21.39 10.27 14.44
N GLU A 229 -20.74 11.43 14.59
CA GLU A 229 -21.09 12.67 13.86
C GLU A 229 -21.00 12.48 12.34
N ALA A 230 -19.93 11.84 11.87
CA ALA A 230 -19.73 11.54 10.46
C ALA A 230 -20.82 10.60 9.92
N PHE A 231 -21.21 9.59 10.70
CA PHE A 231 -22.29 8.68 10.31
C PHE A 231 -23.65 9.38 10.22
N TRP A 232 -23.99 10.25 11.17
CA TRP A 232 -25.26 11.00 11.10
C TRP A 232 -25.31 11.97 9.91
N ALA A 233 -24.20 12.65 9.61
CA ALA A 233 -24.10 13.46 8.41
C ALA A 233 -24.32 12.63 7.14
N LEU A 234 -23.76 11.42 7.10
CA LEU A 234 -23.95 10.47 6.00
C LEU A 234 -25.40 9.99 5.89
N GLN A 235 -26.02 9.68 7.02
CA GLN A 235 -27.41 9.23 7.13
C GLN A 235 -28.39 10.23 6.55
N SER A 236 -28.20 11.53 6.82
CA SER A 236 -29.02 12.59 6.20
C SER A 236 -28.81 12.68 4.68
N HIS A 237 -27.57 12.52 4.20
CA HIS A 237 -27.27 12.59 2.76
C HIS A 237 -27.76 11.37 1.96
N MET A 238 -27.82 10.20 2.59
CA MET A 238 -28.17 8.93 1.94
C MET A 238 -29.57 8.40 2.28
N GLU A 239 -30.40 9.21 2.95
CA GLU A 239 -31.77 8.86 3.35
C GLU A 239 -31.83 7.53 4.14
N LEU A 240 -30.89 7.35 5.09
CA LEU A 240 -30.89 6.18 5.97
C LEU A 240 -31.88 6.39 7.11
N ALA A 241 -32.68 5.37 7.44
CA ALA A 241 -33.63 5.43 8.55
C ALA A 241 -32.90 5.54 9.90
N GLU A 242 -33.51 6.16 10.91
CA GLU A 242 -32.91 6.33 12.26
C GLU A 242 -32.45 5.02 12.88
N ASP A 243 -33.16 3.94 12.59
CA ASP A 243 -32.89 2.58 13.08
C ASP A 243 -31.97 1.76 12.16
N THR A 244 -31.26 2.40 11.22
CA THR A 244 -30.34 1.69 10.31
C THR A 244 -29.20 1.04 11.09
N ALA A 245 -29.16 -0.29 11.08
CA ALA A 245 -28.12 -1.09 11.70
C ALA A 245 -26.98 -1.42 10.72
N ILE A 246 -27.30 -1.53 9.43
CA ILE A 246 -26.32 -1.84 8.37
C ILE A 246 -26.60 -0.97 7.14
N ALA A 247 -25.52 -0.45 6.54
CA ALA A 247 -25.55 0.15 5.22
C ALA A 247 -24.38 -0.38 4.38
N LEU A 248 -24.66 -0.87 3.17
CA LEU A 248 -23.67 -1.19 2.16
C LEU A 248 -23.62 -0.05 1.15
N ILE A 249 -22.46 0.54 0.98
CA ILE A 249 -22.26 1.73 0.15
C ILE A 249 -21.30 1.41 -1.00
N ASP A 250 -21.70 1.75 -2.23
CA ASP A 250 -20.76 1.91 -3.34
C ASP A 250 -20.16 3.30 -3.24
N VAL A 251 -18.90 3.35 -2.81
CA VAL A 251 -18.21 4.62 -2.57
C VAL A 251 -17.77 5.29 -3.87
N SER A 252 -17.57 4.54 -4.95
CA SER A 252 -17.25 5.13 -6.25
C SER A 252 -18.43 5.90 -6.83
N GLU A 253 -19.65 5.46 -6.54
CA GLU A 253 -20.89 6.13 -6.96
C GLU A 253 -21.49 7.03 -5.86
N GLY A 254 -20.99 6.95 -4.63
CA GLY A 254 -21.58 7.65 -3.48
C GLY A 254 -23.01 7.19 -3.18
N LYS A 255 -23.35 5.92 -3.45
CA LYS A 255 -24.73 5.39 -3.32
C LYS A 255 -24.82 4.31 -2.26
N CYS A 256 -25.89 4.35 -1.47
CA CYS A 256 -26.28 3.24 -0.63
C CYS A 256 -26.92 2.14 -1.50
N LEU A 257 -26.27 0.99 -1.60
CA LEU A 257 -26.76 -0.17 -2.35
C LEU A 257 -27.76 -0.99 -1.54
N TYR A 258 -27.53 -1.14 -0.24
CA TYR A 258 -28.39 -1.89 0.66
C TYR A 258 -28.40 -1.27 2.06
N LYS A 259 -29.55 -1.30 2.72
CA LYS A 259 -29.71 -0.86 4.11
C LYS A 259 -30.63 -1.83 4.86
N ALA A 260 -30.34 -2.05 6.12
CA ALA A 260 -31.11 -2.91 7.02
C ALA A 260 -31.29 -2.22 8.37
N SER A 261 -32.50 -2.31 8.92
CA SER A 261 -32.83 -1.77 10.23
C SER A 261 -32.48 -2.77 11.36
N VAL A 262 -32.41 -2.27 12.59
CA VAL A 262 -32.24 -3.10 13.79
C VAL A 262 -33.33 -4.17 13.83
N GLY A 263 -32.95 -5.43 14.08
CA GLY A 263 -33.87 -6.56 14.18
C GLY A 263 -34.08 -7.34 12.88
N GLU A 264 -33.48 -6.92 11.75
CA GLU A 264 -33.44 -7.76 10.56
C GLU A 264 -32.67 -9.07 10.79
N THR A 265 -33.15 -10.15 10.16
CA THR A 265 -32.55 -11.48 10.32
C THR A 265 -31.28 -11.62 9.48
N HIS A 266 -30.34 -12.44 9.95
CA HIS A 266 -29.09 -12.75 9.23
C HIS A 266 -29.35 -13.19 7.79
N GLU A 267 -30.34 -14.06 7.57
CA GLU A 267 -30.69 -14.57 6.24
C GLU A 267 -31.18 -13.46 5.29
N LYS A 268 -31.99 -12.52 5.80
CA LYS A 268 -32.46 -11.36 5.02
C LYS A 268 -31.30 -10.45 4.66
N MET A 269 -30.41 -10.18 5.62
CA MET A 269 -29.22 -9.35 5.40
C MET A 269 -28.28 -9.96 4.36
N VAL A 270 -27.98 -11.26 4.48
CA VAL A 270 -27.15 -11.98 3.51
C VAL A 270 -27.76 -11.94 2.11
N THR A 271 -29.05 -12.23 2.00
CA THR A 271 -29.73 -12.27 0.70
C THR A 271 -29.84 -10.88 0.07
N GLY A 272 -30.14 -9.86 0.88
CA GLY A 272 -30.20 -8.47 0.45
C GLY A 272 -28.85 -7.97 -0.05
N ILE A 273 -27.80 -8.12 0.76
CA ILE A 273 -26.42 -7.76 0.38
C ILE A 273 -26.00 -8.49 -0.89
N ALA A 274 -26.19 -9.81 -0.97
CA ALA A 274 -25.80 -10.57 -2.15
C ALA A 274 -26.53 -10.13 -3.43
N SER A 275 -27.79 -9.69 -3.33
CA SER A 275 -28.60 -9.27 -4.48
C SER A 275 -28.23 -7.91 -5.07
N VAL A 276 -27.62 -7.03 -4.28
CA VAL A 276 -27.27 -5.67 -4.71
C VAL A 276 -25.83 -5.52 -5.16
N ILE A 277 -25.01 -6.54 -4.91
CA ILE A 277 -23.64 -6.58 -5.40
C ILE A 277 -23.71 -6.92 -6.89
N PRO A 278 -23.13 -6.09 -7.78
CA PRO A 278 -23.26 -6.30 -9.22
C PRO A 278 -22.84 -7.71 -9.62
N GLU A 279 -23.69 -8.45 -10.35
CA GLU A 279 -23.36 -9.83 -10.76
C GLU A 279 -22.21 -9.85 -11.79
N GLU A 280 -21.43 -10.93 -11.78
CA GLU A 280 -20.43 -11.29 -12.80
C GLU A 280 -20.97 -11.19 -14.24
N LYS A 281 -22.28 -11.39 -14.44
CA LYS A 281 -22.95 -11.39 -15.74
C LYS A 281 -23.10 -10.02 -16.41
N GLU A 282 -22.83 -8.93 -15.70
CA GLU A 282 -22.93 -7.59 -16.29
C GLU A 282 -21.71 -7.20 -17.13
N TYR A 283 -20.56 -7.85 -16.92
CA TYR A 283 -19.36 -7.55 -17.68
C TYR A 283 -19.28 -8.36 -18.98
N LYS A 284 -19.62 -7.69 -20.09
CA LYS A 284 -19.64 -8.24 -21.45
C LYS A 284 -18.44 -7.78 -22.30
N GLY A 285 -17.32 -7.43 -21.65
CA GLY A 285 -16.13 -6.91 -22.33
C GLY A 285 -16.27 -5.46 -22.80
N GLN A 286 -17.11 -4.66 -22.14
CA GLN A 286 -17.18 -3.22 -22.38
C GLN A 286 -15.93 -2.50 -21.81
N TRP A 287 -15.55 -1.39 -22.43
CA TRP A 287 -14.53 -0.48 -21.88
C TRP A 287 -15.11 0.25 -20.66
N LEU A 288 -14.38 0.22 -19.56
CA LEU A 288 -14.68 0.97 -18.35
C LEU A 288 -13.82 2.24 -18.32
N GLU A 289 -14.35 3.34 -17.80
CA GLU A 289 -13.59 4.58 -17.60
C GLU A 289 -13.21 4.81 -16.13
N ASP A 290 -13.77 3.98 -15.24
CA ASP A 290 -13.52 3.99 -13.80
C ASP A 290 -12.51 2.88 -13.44
N ALA A 291 -11.34 3.28 -12.97
CA ALA A 291 -10.26 2.37 -12.58
C ALA A 291 -10.63 1.51 -11.36
N GLU A 292 -11.44 2.02 -10.43
CA GLU A 292 -11.88 1.27 -9.27
C GLU A 292 -12.93 0.23 -9.66
N LYS A 293 -13.84 0.57 -10.57
CA LYS A 293 -14.74 -0.40 -11.20
C LYS A 293 -13.96 -1.52 -11.89
N ALA A 294 -12.93 -1.17 -12.66
CA ALA A 294 -12.11 -2.13 -13.37
C ALA A 294 -11.35 -3.06 -12.42
N LYS A 295 -10.75 -2.53 -11.34
CA LYS A 295 -10.04 -3.34 -10.32
C LYS A 295 -10.99 -4.28 -9.59
N TRP A 296 -12.17 -3.79 -9.22
CA TRP A 296 -13.18 -4.58 -8.54
C TRP A 296 -13.65 -5.74 -9.43
N LEU A 297 -14.00 -5.47 -10.70
CA LEU A 297 -14.36 -6.51 -11.67
C LEU A 297 -13.21 -7.48 -11.94
N ALA A 298 -11.97 -7.00 -12.07
CA ALA A 298 -10.81 -7.83 -12.31
C ALA A 298 -10.57 -8.84 -11.18
N ARG A 299 -10.67 -8.40 -9.92
CA ARG A 299 -10.61 -9.28 -8.75
C ARG A 299 -11.76 -10.29 -8.74
N LYS A 300 -12.99 -9.83 -8.98
CA LYS A 300 -14.18 -10.67 -8.92
C LYS A 300 -14.21 -11.74 -10.00
N LEU A 301 -13.82 -11.38 -11.23
CA LEU A 301 -13.77 -12.28 -12.39
C LEU A 301 -12.48 -13.12 -12.41
N ASN A 302 -11.53 -12.85 -11.52
CA ASN A 302 -10.16 -13.39 -11.56
C ASN A 302 -9.49 -13.20 -12.94
N ARG A 303 -9.57 -11.97 -13.47
CA ARG A 303 -9.03 -11.60 -14.79
C ARG A 303 -8.10 -10.38 -14.66
N PRO A 304 -7.00 -10.32 -15.42
CA PRO A 304 -6.15 -9.14 -15.44
C PRO A 304 -6.86 -7.94 -16.09
N ILE A 305 -6.41 -6.73 -15.74
CA ILE A 305 -6.86 -5.49 -16.38
C ILE A 305 -6.00 -5.21 -17.61
N LEU A 306 -6.63 -4.96 -18.75
CA LEU A 306 -5.98 -4.34 -19.91
C LEU A 306 -6.33 -2.85 -19.89
N ALA A 307 -5.36 -2.04 -19.46
CA ALA A 307 -5.49 -0.59 -19.42
C ALA A 307 -4.99 0.05 -20.72
N ASN A 308 -5.84 0.83 -21.38
CA ASN A 308 -5.53 1.62 -22.56
C ASN A 308 -5.46 3.10 -22.20
N PHE A 309 -4.26 3.68 -22.25
CA PHE A 309 -4.05 5.12 -22.10
C PHE A 309 -4.15 5.77 -23.48
N THR A 310 -5.17 6.61 -23.69
CA THR A 310 -5.52 7.12 -25.01
C THR A 310 -5.70 8.64 -25.03
N GLY A 311 -5.65 9.22 -26.23
CA GLY A 311 -5.99 10.61 -26.48
C GLY A 311 -7.00 10.67 -27.62
N SER A 312 -8.28 10.57 -27.28
CA SER A 312 -9.38 10.32 -28.22
C SER A 312 -9.50 11.36 -29.34
N ASP A 313 -9.06 12.59 -29.10
CA ASP A 313 -9.18 13.70 -30.05
C ASP A 313 -7.88 14.08 -30.75
N TRP A 314 -6.71 13.82 -30.16
CA TRP A 314 -5.41 14.25 -30.71
C TRP A 314 -4.46 13.11 -31.13
N CYS A 315 -4.61 11.90 -30.61
CA CYS A 315 -3.68 10.80 -30.87
C CYS A 315 -4.10 9.96 -32.09
N GLY A 316 -3.48 10.20 -33.25
CA GLY A 316 -3.79 9.47 -34.49
C GLY A 316 -3.57 7.94 -34.38
N TRP A 317 -2.46 7.52 -33.75
CA TRP A 317 -2.17 6.10 -33.52
C TRP A 317 -3.18 5.44 -32.58
N CYS A 318 -3.64 6.15 -31.55
CA CYS A 318 -4.63 5.64 -30.61
C CYS A 318 -5.98 5.42 -31.32
N LYS A 319 -6.39 6.36 -32.19
CA LYS A 319 -7.59 6.19 -33.03
C LYS A 319 -7.44 5.00 -33.98
N LYS A 320 -6.26 4.83 -34.58
CA LYS A 320 -5.96 3.70 -35.46
C LYS A 320 -6.06 2.37 -34.71
N LEU A 321 -5.42 2.25 -33.54
CA LEU A 321 -5.51 1.06 -32.68
C LEU A 321 -6.95 0.76 -32.25
N LYS A 322 -7.70 1.80 -31.86
CA LYS A 322 -9.11 1.67 -31.49
C LYS A 322 -9.97 1.15 -32.64
N ASN A 323 -9.72 1.62 -33.86
CA ASN A 323 -10.50 1.22 -35.04
C ASN A 323 -10.08 -0.14 -35.59
N GLU A 324 -8.78 -0.44 -35.64
CA GLU A 324 -8.25 -1.63 -36.33
C GLU A 324 -8.10 -2.85 -35.42
N VAL A 325 -8.02 -2.65 -34.10
CA VAL A 325 -7.86 -3.76 -33.13
C VAL A 325 -9.01 -3.77 -32.14
N PHE A 326 -9.18 -2.73 -31.31
CA PHE A 326 -10.16 -2.76 -30.21
C PHE A 326 -11.63 -2.72 -30.69
N GLY A 327 -11.86 -2.22 -31.89
CA GLY A 327 -13.16 -2.19 -32.55
C GLY A 327 -13.55 -3.53 -33.19
N MET A 328 -12.59 -4.44 -33.37
CA MET A 328 -12.85 -5.70 -34.07
C MET A 328 -13.67 -6.66 -33.20
N PRO A 329 -14.68 -7.36 -33.77
CA PRO A 329 -15.47 -8.35 -33.04
C PRO A 329 -14.62 -9.45 -32.39
N THR A 330 -13.55 -9.88 -33.07
CA THR A 330 -12.61 -10.88 -32.56
C THR A 330 -11.90 -10.44 -31.29
N PHE A 331 -11.43 -9.19 -31.23
CA PHE A 331 -10.85 -8.63 -30.02
C PHE A 331 -11.88 -8.52 -28.90
N ARG A 332 -13.09 -8.03 -29.21
CA ARG A 332 -14.16 -7.87 -28.19
C ARG A 332 -14.57 -9.19 -27.56
N GLN A 333 -14.70 -10.24 -28.38
CA GLN A 333 -15.02 -11.59 -27.90
C GLN A 333 -13.89 -12.14 -27.01
N TRP A 334 -12.64 -12.02 -27.47
CA TRP A 334 -11.49 -12.41 -26.65
C TRP A 334 -11.44 -11.61 -25.33
N ALA A 335 -11.62 -10.30 -25.39
CA ALA A 335 -11.54 -9.44 -24.21
C ALA A 335 -12.62 -9.77 -23.19
N ALA A 336 -13.86 -10.03 -23.64
CA ALA A 336 -14.98 -10.39 -22.78
C ALA A 336 -14.74 -11.68 -21.96
N GLU A 337 -13.81 -12.54 -22.38
CA GLU A 337 -13.46 -13.78 -21.69
C GLU A 337 -12.16 -13.69 -20.88
N ASN A 338 -11.23 -12.81 -21.27
CA ASN A 338 -9.85 -12.86 -20.80
C ASN A 338 -9.40 -11.67 -19.95
N VAL A 339 -9.96 -10.48 -20.15
CA VAL A 339 -9.48 -9.26 -19.49
C VAL A 339 -10.63 -8.36 -19.05
N VAL A 340 -10.36 -7.49 -18.07
CA VAL A 340 -11.21 -6.31 -17.81
C VAL A 340 -10.59 -5.12 -18.52
N LEU A 341 -11.32 -4.54 -19.46
CA LEU A 341 -10.90 -3.39 -20.26
C LEU A 341 -11.11 -2.09 -19.49
N LEU A 342 -10.04 -1.31 -19.34
CA LEU A 342 -10.04 0.02 -18.75
C LEU A 342 -9.51 1.03 -19.77
N GLU A 343 -10.30 2.03 -20.15
CA GLU A 343 -9.89 3.15 -21.00
C GLU A 343 -9.62 4.38 -20.10
N LEU A 344 -8.41 4.93 -20.20
CA LEU A 344 -8.01 6.16 -19.51
C LEU A 344 -7.71 7.20 -20.57
N ASP A 345 -8.72 8.00 -20.91
CA ASP A 345 -8.62 9.01 -21.96
C ASP A 345 -8.08 10.34 -21.42
N SER A 346 -7.24 11.00 -22.23
CA SER A 346 -6.67 12.32 -21.96
C SER A 346 -6.90 13.25 -23.15
N PRO A 347 -8.15 13.70 -23.38
CA PRO A 347 -8.50 14.56 -24.49
C PRO A 347 -7.91 15.97 -24.32
N ARG A 348 -7.67 16.69 -25.42
CA ARG A 348 -7.18 18.09 -25.41
C ARG A 348 -8.28 19.13 -25.56
N LYS A 349 -9.41 18.75 -26.14
CA LYS A 349 -10.51 19.65 -26.52
C LYS A 349 -11.81 19.42 -25.75
N LYS A 350 -11.79 18.57 -24.72
CA LYS A 350 -12.95 18.34 -23.83
C LYS A 350 -12.50 18.37 -22.38
N ALA A 351 -13.10 19.31 -21.63
CA ALA A 351 -13.37 19.18 -20.20
C ALA A 351 -14.89 19.20 -20.06
#